data_AF-W1WZ37-F1
#
_entry.id   AF-W1WZ37-F1
#
_cell.length_a   1.000
_cell.length_b   1.000
_cell.length_c   1.000
_cell.angle_alpha   90.00
_cell.angle_beta   90.00
_cell.angle_gamma   90.00
#
_symmetry.space_group_name_H-M   'P 1'
#
loop_
_entity.id
_entity.type
_entity.pdbx_description
1 polymer ?
#
loop_
_entity_poly.entity_id
_entity_poly.type
_entity_poly.pdbx_seq_one_letter_code
_entity_poly.pdbx_strand_id
1 'polypeptide(L)'
;IVLAAGAGRRMGYKENKIFIPLGRFSIIQRTLQNVANIEGLKEIILVVAEGEQEYMTKHIQELDLSVPVHIVLGGKERQDSVACGLKTVSEETNIVLVHDGARPLASTEMFNNVADSANTYGAATVGVPATDTIKRVD
;
A
#
# COMPACT_ATOMS: atom_id res chain seq x y z
N ILE A 1 2.43 -2.58 5.29
CA ILE A 1 3.26 -2.55 4.06
C ILE A 1 2.43 -2.00 2.90
N VAL A 2 2.87 -0.89 2.30
CA VAL A 2 2.24 -0.28 1.11
C VAL A 2 3.16 -0.48 -0.09
N LEU A 3 2.67 -1.17 -1.12
CA LEU A 3 3.42 -1.47 -2.34
C LEU A 3 3.27 -0.32 -3.36
N ALA A 4 4.38 0.37 -3.63
CA ALA A 4 4.46 1.52 -4.54
C ALA A 4 5.51 1.36 -5.66
N ALA A 5 6.31 0.28 -5.66
CA ALA A 5 7.38 0.03 -6.64
C ALA A 5 6.91 -0.33 -8.07
N GLY A 6 5.61 -0.46 -8.30
CA GLY A 6 5.09 -0.86 -9.60
C GLY A 6 5.13 0.26 -10.63
N ALA A 7 5.95 0.12 -11.68
CA ALA A 7 6.21 1.14 -12.70
C ALA A 7 5.02 1.58 -13.58
N GLY A 8 3.77 1.15 -13.30
CA GLY A 8 2.57 1.67 -13.97
C GLY A 8 2.50 1.50 -15.50
N ARG A 9 3.41 0.72 -16.13
CA ARG A 9 3.67 0.69 -17.60
C ARG A 9 2.44 0.54 -18.51
N ARG A 10 1.33 -0.03 -18.01
CA ARG A 10 0.06 -0.17 -18.75
C ARG A 10 -0.72 1.15 -18.93
N MET A 11 -0.37 2.20 -18.18
CA MET A 11 -1.10 3.48 -18.19
C MET A 11 -0.57 4.49 -19.21
N GLY A 12 0.51 4.19 -19.95
CA GLY A 12 1.07 5.08 -20.98
C GLY A 12 1.60 6.43 -20.45
N TYR A 13 1.70 6.61 -19.13
CA TYR A 13 2.24 7.79 -18.48
C TYR A 13 3.77 7.66 -18.30
N LYS A 14 4.51 8.76 -18.45
CA LYS A 14 5.97 8.78 -18.27
C LYS A 14 6.40 8.60 -16.81
N GLU A 15 5.54 9.01 -15.88
CA GLU A 15 5.77 8.93 -14.43
C GLU A 15 4.91 7.82 -13.82
N ASN A 16 5.34 7.31 -12.65
CA ASN A 16 4.60 6.28 -11.94
C ASN A 16 3.20 6.81 -11.56
N LYS A 17 2.17 6.05 -11.93
CA LYS A 17 0.75 6.45 -11.79
C LYS A 17 0.37 6.85 -10.37
N ILE A 18 1.08 6.36 -9.35
CA ILE A 18 0.77 6.67 -7.95
C ILE A 18 1.01 8.15 -7.60
N PHE A 19 1.77 8.88 -8.42
CA PHE A 19 2.00 10.32 -8.26
C PHE A 19 0.95 11.19 -8.95
N ILE A 20 0.03 10.59 -9.74
CA ILE A 20 -1.04 11.34 -10.41
C ILE A 20 -1.92 12.03 -9.35
N PRO A 21 -2.23 13.34 -9.52
CA PRO A 21 -3.15 14.05 -8.65
C PRO A 21 -4.57 13.46 -8.66
N LEU A 22 -5.14 13.28 -7.48
CA LEU A 22 -6.54 12.95 -7.23
C LEU A 22 -7.16 14.04 -6.34
N GLY A 23 -7.56 15.13 -6.98
CA GLY A 23 -7.91 16.37 -6.29
C GLY A 23 -6.66 17.08 -5.77
N ARG A 24 -6.62 17.40 -4.47
CA ARG A 24 -5.48 18.11 -3.84
C ARG A 24 -4.29 17.22 -3.49
N PHE A 25 -4.47 15.90 -3.50
CA PHE A 25 -3.44 14.92 -3.11
C PHE A 25 -3.23 13.93 -4.23
N SER A 26 -2.01 13.43 -4.41
CA SER A 26 -1.74 12.32 -5.32
C SER A 26 -2.38 11.01 -4.85
N ILE A 27 -2.43 10.02 -5.74
CA ILE A 27 -2.95 8.68 -5.42
C ILE A 27 -2.25 8.09 -4.19
N ILE A 28 -0.91 8.12 -4.13
CA ILE A 28 -0.18 7.59 -2.98
C ILE A 28 -0.45 8.39 -1.71
N GLN A 29 -0.51 9.72 -1.81
CA GLN A 29 -0.80 10.58 -0.67
C GLN A 29 -2.17 10.27 -0.07
N ARG A 30 -3.21 10.09 -0.91
CA ARG A 30 -4.54 9.69 -0.46
C ARG A 30 -4.53 8.32 0.20
N THR A 31 -3.82 7.34 -0.39
CA THR A 31 -3.68 6.00 0.21
C THR A 31 -3.06 6.10 1.61
N LEU A 32 -1.94 6.83 1.74
CA LEU A 32 -1.22 6.96 3.01
C LEU A 32 -2.03 7.69 4.07
N GLN A 33 -2.83 8.69 3.71
CA GLN A 33 -3.74 9.35 4.66
C GLN A 33 -4.75 8.36 5.26
N ASN A 34 -5.36 7.48 4.46
CA ASN A 34 -6.30 6.50 4.99
C ASN A 34 -5.60 5.43 5.84
N VAL A 35 -4.41 5.00 5.42
CA VAL A 35 -3.60 4.01 6.14
C VAL A 35 -3.11 4.56 7.48
N ALA A 36 -2.63 5.80 7.53
CA ALA A 36 -2.10 6.41 8.76
C ALA A 36 -3.14 6.55 9.88
N ASN A 37 -4.43 6.51 9.54
CA ASN A 37 -5.54 6.60 10.49
C ASN A 37 -6.02 5.23 11.01
N ILE A 38 -5.39 4.12 10.59
CA ILE A 38 -5.71 2.78 11.10
C ILE A 38 -5.48 2.72 12.61
N GLU A 39 -6.43 2.15 13.33
CA GLU A 39 -6.35 2.07 14.79
C GLU A 39 -5.17 1.18 15.21
N GLY A 40 -4.35 1.68 16.13
CA GLY A 40 -3.21 0.94 16.65
C GLY A 40 -2.02 0.79 15.69
N LEU A 41 -2.06 1.38 14.49
CA LEU A 41 -0.97 1.30 13.53
C LEU A 41 0.33 1.89 14.10
N LYS A 42 1.43 1.14 13.99
CA LYS A 42 2.73 1.53 14.54
C LYS A 42 3.69 2.10 13.51
N GLU A 43 3.63 1.60 12.28
CA GLU A 43 4.56 1.98 11.23
C GLU A 43 3.97 1.72 9.84
N ILE A 44 4.48 2.46 8.85
CA ILE A 44 4.20 2.23 7.44
C ILE A 44 5.51 1.88 6.75
N ILE A 45 5.65 0.63 6.32
CA ILE A 45 6.69 0.24 5.37
C ILE A 45 6.20 0.58 3.95
N LEU A 46 6.81 1.58 3.32
CA LEU A 46 6.49 2.04 1.97
C LEU A 46 7.53 1.51 0.97
N VAL A 47 7.12 0.55 0.14
CA VAL A 47 8.02 -0.13 -0.80
C VAL A 47 8.02 0.60 -2.13
N VAL A 48 9.14 1.20 -2.52
CA VAL A 48 9.28 2.07 -3.70
C VAL A 48 10.22 1.49 -4.76
N ALA A 49 10.16 2.00 -5.99
CA ALA A 49 11.09 1.59 -7.03
C ALA A 49 12.45 2.26 -6.81
N GLU A 50 13.51 1.61 -7.32
CA GLU A 50 14.84 2.20 -7.37
C GLU A 50 14.83 3.50 -8.20
N GLY A 51 15.43 4.55 -7.64
CA GLY A 51 15.45 5.90 -8.24
C GLY A 51 14.27 6.79 -7.83
N GLU A 52 13.23 6.23 -7.19
CA GLU A 52 12.05 7.01 -6.75
C GLU A 52 12.10 7.44 -5.28
N GLN A 53 13.12 7.01 -4.49
CA GLN A 53 13.14 7.23 -3.04
C GLN A 53 13.06 8.71 -2.66
N GLU A 54 13.92 9.56 -3.24
CA GLU A 54 13.95 10.99 -2.90
C GLU A 54 12.64 11.69 -3.28
N TYR A 55 12.10 11.35 -4.45
CA TYR A 55 10.84 11.91 -4.93
C TYR A 55 9.66 11.49 -4.04
N MET A 56 9.64 10.22 -3.62
CA MET A 56 8.64 9.73 -2.66
C MET A 56 8.77 10.41 -1.30
N THR A 57 9.99 10.56 -0.77
CA THR A 57 10.25 11.24 0.51
C THR A 57 9.65 12.64 0.52
N LYS A 58 9.90 13.43 -0.53
CA LYS A 58 9.34 14.79 -0.66
C LYS A 58 7.81 14.75 -0.68
N HIS A 59 7.22 13.82 -1.43
CA HIS A 59 5.76 13.66 -1.52
C HIS A 59 5.08 13.33 -0.20
N ILE A 60 5.73 12.53 0.66
CA ILE A 60 5.13 12.11 1.94
C ILE A 60 5.40 13.09 3.08
N GLN A 61 6.50 13.87 3.01
CA GLN A 61 6.82 14.91 3.99
C GLN A 61 5.72 15.98 4.08
N GLU A 62 5.02 16.26 2.98
CA GLU A 62 3.91 17.21 2.92
C GLU A 62 2.65 16.76 3.70
N LEU A 63 2.57 15.49 4.12
CA LEU A 63 1.37 14.92 4.73
C LEU A 63 1.33 15.01 6.26
N ASP A 64 2.46 15.29 6.92
CA ASP A 64 2.57 15.33 8.38
C ASP A 64 1.90 14.13 9.08
N LEU A 65 2.25 12.92 8.65
CA LEU A 65 1.64 11.69 9.16
C LEU A 65 2.07 11.44 10.61
N SER A 66 1.11 11.04 11.45
CA SER A 66 1.33 10.73 12.87
C SER A 66 2.09 9.42 13.12
N VAL A 67 2.30 8.61 12.08
CA VAL A 67 2.99 7.32 12.13
C VAL A 67 4.27 7.37 11.30
N PRO A 68 5.36 6.74 11.76
CA PRO A 68 6.61 6.70 11.02
C PRO A 68 6.43 5.95 9.69
N VAL A 69 7.07 6.49 8.64
CA VAL A 69 7.11 5.87 7.31
C VAL A 69 8.55 5.45 6.99
N HIS A 70 8.75 4.16 6.74
CA HIS A 70 10.02 3.59 6.36
C HIS A 70 10.02 3.27 4.86
N ILE A 71 10.86 3.96 4.10
CA ILE A 71 11.00 3.72 2.67
C ILE A 71 11.95 2.55 2.43
N VAL A 72 11.48 1.54 1.70
CA VAL A 72 12.22 0.32 1.38
C VAL A 72 12.22 0.11 -0.13
N LEU A 73 13.33 -0.39 -0.67
CA LEU A 73 13.40 -0.73 -2.09
C LEU A 73 12.62 -2.01 -2.40
N GLY A 74 11.80 -1.96 -3.44
CA GLY A 74 11.11 -3.12 -3.99
C GLY A 74 12.05 -4.10 -4.70
N GLY A 75 11.52 -5.30 -4.96
CA GLY A 75 12.22 -6.31 -5.76
C GLY A 75 11.78 -6.32 -7.23
N LYS A 76 12.20 -7.35 -7.98
CA LYS A 76 11.89 -7.47 -9.41
C LYS A 76 10.41 -7.69 -9.66
N GLU A 77 9.79 -8.52 -8.83
CA GLU A 77 8.36 -8.82 -8.90
C GLU A 77 7.60 -8.30 -7.68
N ARG A 78 6.26 -8.40 -7.74
CA ARG A 78 5.39 -7.95 -6.65
C ARG A 78 5.66 -8.74 -5.37
N GLN A 79 5.82 -10.07 -5.45
CA GLN A 79 6.13 -10.86 -4.24
C GLN A 79 7.50 -10.53 -3.65
N ASP A 80 8.49 -10.22 -4.48
CA ASP A 80 9.82 -9.82 -3.99
C ASP A 80 9.74 -8.49 -3.22
N SER A 81 8.92 -7.56 -3.73
CA SER A 81 8.66 -6.28 -3.07
C SER A 81 7.97 -6.46 -1.71
N VAL A 82 7.02 -7.40 -1.61
CA VAL A 82 6.41 -7.77 -0.32
C VAL A 82 7.46 -8.37 0.62
N ALA A 83 8.31 -9.28 0.13
CA ALA A 83 9.35 -9.90 0.93
C ALA A 83 10.39 -8.88 1.44
N CYS A 84 10.78 -7.90 0.63
CA CYS A 84 11.62 -6.79 1.07
C CYS A 84 10.96 -5.99 2.20
N GLY A 85 9.67 -5.66 2.07
CA GLY A 85 8.94 -4.97 3.12
C GLY A 85 8.84 -5.78 4.41
N LEU A 86 8.52 -7.07 4.32
CA LEU A 86 8.39 -7.96 5.49
C LEU A 86 9.69 -8.08 6.29
N LYS A 87 10.86 -8.07 5.64
CA LYS A 87 12.16 -8.11 6.33
C LYS A 87 12.46 -6.89 7.20
N THR A 88 11.71 -5.81 7.03
CA THR A 88 11.90 -4.55 7.77
C THR A 88 10.84 -4.31 8.83
N VAL A 89 9.81 -5.15 8.89
CA VAL A 89 8.76 -5.07 9.90
C VAL A 89 9.36 -5.39 11.27
N SER A 90 8.97 -4.63 12.30
CA SER A 90 9.38 -4.88 13.68
C SER A 90 8.99 -6.30 14.14
N GLU A 91 9.88 -6.97 14.88
CA GLU A 91 9.63 -8.30 15.46
C GLU A 91 8.45 -8.30 16.47
N GLU A 92 8.12 -7.14 17.05
CA GLU A 92 6.98 -6.94 17.95
C GLU A 92 5.63 -6.83 17.20
N THR A 93 5.63 -6.96 15.87
CA THR A 93 4.42 -6.80 15.05
C THR A 93 3.58 -8.07 15.01
N ASN A 94 2.35 -7.99 15.51
CA ASN A 94 1.41 -9.12 15.51
C ASN A 94 0.65 -9.29 14.18
N ILE A 95 0.34 -8.19 13.49
CA ILE A 95 -0.47 -8.17 12.27
C ILE A 95 0.19 -7.30 11.21
N VAL A 96 0.36 -7.85 10.01
CA VAL A 96 0.84 -7.10 8.85
C VAL A 96 -0.26 -6.95 7.82
N LEU A 97 -0.66 -5.71 7.55
CA LEU A 97 -1.51 -5.37 6.42
C LEU A 97 -0.66 -5.11 5.18
N VAL A 98 -1.02 -5.72 4.05
CA VAL A 98 -0.38 -5.49 2.75
C VAL A 98 -1.38 -4.84 1.80
N HIS A 99 -1.05 -3.66 1.28
CA HIS A 99 -1.93 -2.88 0.41
C HIS A 99 -1.22 -2.36 -0.84
N ASP A 100 -1.95 -2.22 -1.93
CA ASP A 100 -1.42 -1.59 -3.14
C ASP A 100 -1.54 -0.06 -3.03
N GLY A 101 -0.42 0.66 -3.13
CA GLY A 101 -0.38 2.13 -3.07
C GLY A 101 -1.21 2.83 -4.15
N ALA A 102 -1.55 2.10 -5.22
CA ALA A 102 -2.40 2.56 -6.32
C ALA A 102 -3.91 2.43 -6.07
N ARG A 103 -4.34 2.08 -4.85
CA ARG A 103 -5.76 1.92 -4.45
C ARG A 103 -6.14 2.96 -3.39
N PRO A 104 -6.37 4.23 -3.78
CA PRO A 104 -6.53 5.35 -2.86
C PRO A 104 -7.89 5.40 -2.15
N LEU A 105 -8.86 4.60 -2.60
CA LEU A 105 -10.23 4.65 -2.11
C LEU A 105 -10.55 3.59 -1.06
N ALA A 106 -9.57 2.76 -0.67
CA ALA A 106 -9.73 1.90 0.50
C ALA A 106 -9.84 2.78 1.76
N SER A 107 -10.94 2.67 2.48
CA SER A 107 -11.22 3.48 3.67
C SER A 107 -10.47 2.95 4.90
N THR A 108 -10.24 3.81 5.88
CA THR A 108 -9.69 3.43 7.19
C THR A 108 -10.54 2.33 7.86
N GLU A 109 -11.86 2.43 7.78
CA GLU A 109 -12.78 1.40 8.28
C GLU A 109 -12.54 0.03 7.63
N MET A 110 -12.31 -0.01 6.31
CA MET A 110 -12.00 -1.26 5.61
C MET A 110 -10.72 -1.90 6.13
N PHE A 111 -9.69 -1.10 6.42
CA PHE A 111 -8.45 -1.60 6.97
C PHE A 111 -8.62 -2.14 8.40
N ASN A 112 -9.34 -1.43 9.25
CA ASN A 112 -9.64 -1.87 10.62
C ASN A 112 -10.41 -3.20 10.60
N ASN A 113 -11.46 -3.32 9.78
CA ASN A 113 -12.25 -4.55 9.66
C ASN A 113 -11.40 -5.76 9.20
N VAL A 114 -10.44 -5.55 8.30
CA VAL A 114 -9.52 -6.61 7.86
C VAL A 114 -8.52 -6.97 8.95
N ALA A 115 -8.00 -5.98 9.68
CA ALA A 115 -7.09 -6.23 10.81
C ALA A 115 -7.79 -7.05 11.90
N ASP A 116 -9.01 -6.68 12.28
CA ASP A 116 -9.81 -7.40 13.28
C ASP A 116 -10.13 -8.84 12.84
N SER A 117 -10.47 -9.00 11.56
CA SER A 117 -10.70 -10.32 10.96
C SER A 117 -9.42 -11.16 10.96
N ALA A 118 -8.28 -10.57 10.60
CA ALA A 118 -6.99 -11.25 10.63
C ALA A 118 -6.59 -11.63 12.07
N ASN A 119 -6.87 -10.78 13.05
CA ASN A 119 -6.64 -11.07 14.47
C ASN A 119 -7.47 -12.28 14.93
N THR A 120 -8.69 -12.40 14.43
CA THR A 120 -9.63 -13.48 14.81
C THR A 120 -9.31 -14.79 14.08
N TYR A 121 -8.98 -14.74 12.80
CA TYR A 121 -8.89 -15.90 11.90
C TYR A 121 -7.46 -16.23 11.42
N GLY A 122 -6.45 -15.47 11.86
CA GLY A 122 -5.05 -15.59 11.46
C GLY A 122 -4.70 -14.90 10.13
N ALA A 123 -5.65 -14.82 9.19
CA ALA A 123 -5.51 -14.06 7.96
C ALA A 123 -6.88 -13.62 7.41
N ALA A 124 -6.93 -12.48 6.74
CA ALA A 124 -8.13 -11.97 6.10
C ALA A 124 -7.80 -11.20 4.82
N THR A 125 -8.77 -11.11 3.91
CA THR A 125 -8.68 -10.29 2.70
C THR A 125 -10.04 -9.71 2.33
N VAL A 126 -10.04 -8.57 1.64
CA VAL A 126 -11.27 -7.92 1.15
C VAL A 126 -11.65 -8.53 -0.18
N GLY A 127 -12.88 -9.01 -0.29
CA GLY A 127 -13.50 -9.46 -1.53
C GLY A 127 -14.66 -8.55 -1.93
N VAL A 128 -14.91 -8.45 -3.24
CA VAL A 128 -16.12 -7.83 -3.80
C VAL A 128 -16.81 -8.90 -4.65
N PRO A 129 -18.14 -9.09 -4.56
CA PRO A 129 -18.84 -10.08 -5.38
C PRO A 129 -18.61 -9.85 -6.87
N ALA A 130 -18.37 -10.93 -7.61
CA ALA A 130 -18.25 -10.87 -9.06
C ALA A 130 -19.62 -10.57 -9.69
N THR A 131 -19.68 -9.59 -10.59
CA THR A 131 -20.88 -9.24 -11.35
C THR A 131 -20.90 -9.85 -12.74
N ASP A 132 -19.73 -10.11 -13.31
CA ASP A 132 -19.59 -10.62 -14.67
C ASP A 132 -19.58 -12.15 -14.70
N THR A 133 -19.96 -12.73 -15.85
CA THR A 133 -19.86 -14.17 -16.08
C THR A 133 -18.39 -14.59 -16.13
N ILE A 134 -17.99 -15.50 -15.24
CA ILE A 134 -16.65 -16.08 -15.24
C ILE A 134 -16.66 -17.31 -16.15
N LYS A 135 -15.92 -17.25 -17.26
CA LYS A 135 -15.63 -18.43 -18.09
C LYS A 135 -14.25 -19.00 -17.74
N ARG A 136 -14.20 -20.30 -17.47
CA ARG A 136 -12.97 -21.09 -17.45
C ARG A 136 -12.91 -21.90 -18.75
N VAL A 137 -11.79 -21.82 -19.45
CA VAL A 137 -11.50 -22.61 -20.65
C VAL A 137 -10.22 -23.41 -20.39
N ASP A 138 -10.12 -24.58 -21.01
CA ASP A 138 -8.97 -25.49 -20.90
C ASP A 138 -7.86 -25.11 -21.91
#